data_AF-A0A9X4RHA2-F1
#
_entry.id   AF-A0A9X4RHA2-F1
#
_cell.length_a   1.000
_cell.length_b   1.000
_cell.length_c   1.000
_cell.angle_alpha   90.00
_cell.angle_beta   90.00
_cell.angle_gamma   90.00
#
_symmetry.space_group_name_H-M   'P 1'
#
loop_
_entity.id
_entity.type
_entity.pdbx_description
1 polymer ?
#
loop_
_entity_poly.entity_id
_entity_poly.type
_entity_poly.pdbx_seq_one_letter_code
_entity_poly.pdbx_strand_id
1 'polypeptide(L)' 'MPKKIRELKSMLLKAGFTYRPAKGSHTVWIHELLPELPLTIAGKDGDDAKLYLEKEVKQRLKKLEDLK' A
#
# COMPACT_ATOMS: atom_id res chain seq x y z
N MET A 1 -6.40 17.69 0.06
CA MET A 1 -6.58 16.95 1.32
C MET A 1 -5.75 15.68 1.27
N PRO A 2 -5.12 15.24 2.37
CA PRO A 2 -4.42 13.96 2.41
C PRO A 2 -5.41 12.83 2.08
N LYS A 3 -4.94 11.81 1.36
CA LYS A 3 -5.77 10.62 1.09
C LYS A 3 -6.03 9.88 2.39
N LYS A 4 -7.15 9.17 2.46
CA LYS A 4 -7.41 8.26 3.60
C LYS A 4 -6.64 6.96 3.43
N ILE A 5 -6.28 6.30 4.54
CA ILE A 5 -5.61 4.99 4.51
C ILE A 5 -6.44 3.96 3.73
N ARG A 6 -7.77 3.97 3.86
CA ARG A 6 -8.66 3.09 3.07
C ARG A 6 -8.51 3.25 1.56
N GLU A 7 -8.22 4.47 1.10
CA GLU A 7 -8.05 4.75 -0.33
C GLU A 7 -6.74 4.15 -0.83
N LEU A 8 -5.66 4.27 -0.05
CA LEU A 8 -4.38 3.63 -0.36
C LEU A 8 -4.51 2.10 -0.44
N LYS A 9 -5.18 1.49 0.53
CA LYS A 9 -5.46 0.04 0.53
C LYS A 9 -6.30 -0.36 -0.68
N SER A 10 -7.34 0.41 -1.02
CA SER A 10 -8.17 0.14 -2.19
C SER A 10 -7.37 0.21 -3.51
N MET A 11 -6.46 1.18 -3.65
CA MET A 11 -5.58 1.29 -4.82
C MET A 11 -4.68 0.06 -4.96
N LEU A 12 -4.09 -0.42 -3.86
CA LEU A 12 -3.24 -1.60 -3.84
C LEU A 12 -4.02 -2.88 -4.19
N LEU A 13 -5.22 -3.05 -3.63
CA LEU A 13 -6.09 -4.19 -3.96
C LEU A 13 -6.45 -4.22 -5.45
N LYS A 14 -6.83 -3.08 -6.03
CA LYS A 14 -7.13 -2.97 -7.46
C LYS A 14 -5.93 -3.29 -8.35
N ALA A 15 -4.72 -3.03 -7.85
CA ALA A 15 -3.48 -3.35 -8.53
C ALA A 15 -3.04 -4.81 -8.35
N GLY A 16 -3.78 -5.63 -7.59
CA GLY A 16 -3.48 -7.05 -7.38
C GLY A 16 -2.56 -7.33 -6.18
N PHE A 17 -2.29 -6.34 -5.32
CA PHE A 17 -1.55 -6.61 -4.09
C PHE A 17 -2.41 -7.40 -3.11
N THR A 18 -1.77 -8.35 -2.43
CA THR A 18 -2.32 -9.05 -1.26
C THR A 18 -1.75 -8.44 0.01
N TYR A 19 -2.41 -8.67 1.15
CA TYR A 19 -1.90 -8.17 2.42
C TYR A 19 -2.05 -9.19 3.53
N ARG A 20 -1.20 -9.04 4.55
CA ARG A 20 -1.29 -9.76 5.83
C ARG A 20 -1.34 -8.79 7.00
N PRO A 21 -2.05 -9.14 8.09
CA PRO A 21 -2.01 -8.35 9.31
C PRO A 21 -0.60 -8.36 9.91
N ALA A 22 -0.20 -7.23 10.47
CA ALA A 22 1.00 -7.08 11.29
C ALA A 22 0.61 -6.53 12.67
N LYS A 23 1.61 -6.14 13.47
CA LYS A 23 1.36 -5.67 14.85
C LYS A 23 0.46 -4.43 14.87
N GLY A 24 -0.66 -4.50 15.61
CA GLY A 24 -1.59 -3.38 15.80
C GLY A 24 -2.35 -3.03 14.51
N SER A 25 -2.37 -1.75 14.13
CA SER A 25 -3.05 -1.26 12.92
C SER A 25 -2.18 -1.34 11.65
N HIS A 26 -1.06 -2.08 11.71
CA HIS A 26 -0.16 -2.22 10.56
C HIS A 26 -0.61 -3.37 9.66
N THR A 27 -0.48 -3.17 8.36
CA THR A 27 -0.69 -4.19 7.33
C THR A 27 0.52 -4.24 6.41
N VAL A 28 0.96 -5.45 6.07
CA VAL A 28 2.07 -5.65 5.12
C VAL A 28 1.47 -6.12 3.81
N TRP A 29 1.79 -5.41 2.73
CA TRP A 29 1.27 -5.58 1.39
C TRP A 29 2.35 -6.13 0.47
N ILE A 30 2.03 -7.14 -0.33
CA ILE A 30 2.95 -7.84 -1.22
C ILE A 30 2.23 -8.11 -2.54
N HIS A 31 2.94 -7.95 -3.65
CA HIS A 31 2.47 -8.35 -4.98
C HIS A 31 3.30 -9.52 -5.47
N GLU A 32 2.68 -10.47 -6.18
CA GLU A 32 3.34 -11.68 -6.69
C GLU A 32 4.53 -11.36 -7.61
N LEU A 33 4.37 -10.36 -8.49
CA LEU A 33 5.43 -9.83 -9.36
C LEU A 33 6.52 -9.00 -8.63
N LEU A 34 6.32 -8.63 -7.36
CA LEU A 34 7.25 -7.82 -6.57
C LEU A 34 7.46 -8.41 -5.16
N PRO A 35 7.90 -9.68 -5.04
CA PRO A 35 8.00 -10.35 -3.75
C PRO A 35 9.08 -9.74 -2.84
N GLU A 36 10.12 -9.16 -3.44
CA GLU A 36 11.24 -8.55 -2.73
C GLU A 36 10.95 -7.13 -2.21
N LEU A 37 9.82 -6.52 -2.61
CA LEU A 37 9.47 -5.14 -2.27
C LEU A 37 8.14 -5.06 -1.50
N PRO A 38 8.06 -5.60 -0.26
CA PRO A 38 6.89 -5.45 0.57
C PRO A 38 6.66 -4.00 0.97
N LEU A 39 5.39 -3.61 1.12
CA LEU A 39 4.96 -2.29 1.54
C LEU A 39 4.24 -2.37 2.88
N THR A 40 4.65 -1.58 3.87
CA THR A 40 3.96 -1.54 5.16
C THR A 40 3.09 -0.30 5.27
N ILE A 41 1.78 -0.49 5.46
CA ILE A 41 0.85 0.59 5.74
C ILE A 41 0.48 0.57 7.21
N ALA A 42 0.80 1.65 7.91
CA ALA A 42 0.40 1.89 9.28
C ALA A 42 -0.87 2.74 9.33
N GLY A 43 -1.87 2.33 10.11
CA GLY A 43 -3.05 3.13 10.38
C GLY A 43 -4.37 2.41 10.14
N LYS A 44 -5.42 2.93 10.77
CA LYS A 44 -6.81 2.50 10.57
C LYS A 44 -7.36 3.16 9.31
N ASP A 45 -8.42 2.56 8.76
CA ASP A 45 -8.98 2.96 7.48
C ASP A 45 -9.51 4.41 7.44
N GLY A 46 -9.95 4.94 8.58
CA GLY A 46 -10.43 6.32 8.73
C GLY A 46 -9.33 7.38 8.91
N ASP A 47 -8.09 6.94 9.15
CA ASP A 47 -6.96 7.84 9.39
C ASP A 47 -6.52 8.51 8.09
N ASP A 48 -6.01 9.74 8.20
CA ASP A 48 -5.32 10.40 7.09
C ASP A 48 -3.97 9.74 6.83
N ALA A 49 -3.68 9.47 5.57
CA ALA A 49 -2.42 8.93 5.16
C ALA A 49 -1.32 9.98 5.34
N LYS A 50 -0.19 9.54 5.88
CA LYS A 50 1.02 10.34 5.91
C LYS A 50 1.53 10.52 4.49
N LEU A 51 2.06 11.70 4.17
CA LEU A 51 2.54 12.04 2.83
C LEU A 51 3.57 11.04 2.28
N TYR A 52 4.41 10.47 3.15
CA TYR A 52 5.39 9.46 2.74
C TYR A 52 4.72 8.14 2.32
N LEU A 53 3.63 7.72 2.98
CA LEU A 53 2.89 6.51 2.63
C LEU A 53 2.26 6.66 1.25
N GLU A 54 1.70 7.83 0.94
CA GLU A 54 1.16 8.10 -0.39
C GLU A 54 2.24 8.01 -1.48
N LYS A 55 3.42 8.58 -1.22
CA LYS A 55 4.56 8.51 -2.14
C LYS A 55 5.02 7.07 -2.34
N GLU A 56 5.11 6.30 -1.26
CA GLU A 56 5.55 4.90 -1.32
C GLU A 56 4.56 4.04 -2.10
N VAL A 57 3.25 4.16 -1.83
CA VAL A 57 2.21 3.46 -2.61
C VAL A 57 2.33 3.79 -4.10
N LYS A 58 2.46 5.07 -4.46
CA LYS A 58 2.62 5.48 -5.86
C LYS A 58 3.87 4.88 -6.50
N GLN A 59 4.99 4.84 -5.78
CA GLN A 59 6.22 4.24 -6.29
C GLN A 59 6.08 2.73 -6.52
N ARG A 60 5.39 2.02 -5.62
CA ARG A 60 5.14 0.57 -5.76
C ARG A 60 4.22 0.28 -6.94
N LEU A 61 3.17 1.07 -7.11
CA LEU A 61 2.27 0.96 -8.27
C LEU A 61 3.00 1.25 -9.58
N LYS A 62 3.84 2.29 -9.62
CA LYS A 62 4.64 2.59 -10.81
C LYS A 62 5.61 1.46 -11.16
N LYS A 63 6.33 0.91 -10.17
CA LYS A 63 7.21 -0.25 -10.40
C LYS A 63 6.46 -1.47 -10.93
N LEU A 64 5.23 -1.69 -10.47
CA LEU A 64 4.39 -2.76 -10.97
C LEU A 64 3.96 -2.51 -12.42
N GLU A 65 3.68 -1.26 -12.78
CA GLU A 65 3.35 -0.85 -14.15
C GLU A 65 4.56 -1.02 -15.09
N ASP A 66 5.77 -0.64 -14.65
CA ASP A 66 7.01 -0.80 -15.42
C ASP A 66 7.40 -2.28 -15.67
N LEU A 67 6.82 -3.22 -14.93
CA LEU A 67 7.03 -4.68 -15.10
C LEU A 67 6.00 -5.36 -16.00
N LYS A 68 4.90 -4.68 -16.33
CA LYS A 68 3.87 -5.17 -17.25
C LYS A 68 4.20 -4.78 -18.69
#